data_AF-A0A813FPY9-F1
#
_entry.id   AF-A0A813FPY9-F1
#
_cell.length_a   1.000
_cell.length_b   1.000
_cell.length_c   1.000
_cell.angle_alpha   90.00
_cell.angle_beta   90.00
_cell.angle_gamma   90.00
#
_symmetry.space_group_name_H-M   'P 1'
#
loop_
_entity.id
_entity.type
_entity.pdbx_description
1 polymer ?
#
loop_
_entity_poly.entity_id
_entity_poly.type
_entity_poly.pdbx_seq_one_letter_code
_entity_poly.pdbx_strand_id
1 'polypeptide(L)'
;MTPPRIVAVTFLGLMVAVLHATNSSPSESAVHKAEVHSFNTSSPGAAADDAQNTNMSSAVLWGETAADGQNIIPMIPYQDNSDQGAEAIFCRKAGNPGCGGDTPGGVVTFDNIRQAQGCSITPTLTIPRSYVRDIDDLRSMPWAEFTLVSMLKSGFEAYHARGYRGKALQCIHRADHVSVHWLHLHTFCGSGRFEGMPGSISICARMSSLDEAGRIAREWARGS
;
A
#
# COMPACT_ATOMS: atom_id res chain seq x y z
N MET A 1 19.47 16.94 53.17
CA MET A 1 19.81 17.11 51.73
C MET A 1 21.04 16.27 51.45
N THR A 2 20.87 15.16 50.74
CA THR A 2 21.90 14.16 50.45
C THR A 2 22.43 14.40 49.04
N PRO A 3 23.75 14.45 48.79
CA PRO A 3 24.27 14.68 47.44
C PRO A 3 24.12 13.42 46.56
N PRO A 4 23.96 13.58 45.24
CA PRO A 4 23.83 12.45 44.33
C PRO A 4 25.19 11.76 44.13
N ARG A 5 25.15 10.42 44.13
CA ARG A 5 26.30 9.58 43.77
C ARG A 5 26.43 9.52 42.24
N ILE A 6 27.54 10.02 41.72
CA ILE A 6 27.95 9.84 40.32
C ILE A 6 28.50 8.42 40.18
N VAL A 7 27.84 7.60 39.35
CA VAL A 7 28.35 6.28 38.95
C VAL A 7 29.02 6.43 37.60
N ALA A 8 30.35 6.34 37.57
CA ALA A 8 31.14 6.26 36.34
C ALA A 8 30.96 4.87 35.72
N VAL A 9 30.42 4.81 34.51
CA VAL A 9 30.30 3.57 33.73
C VAL A 9 31.47 3.52 32.74
N THR A 10 32.43 2.65 33.03
CA THR A 10 33.57 2.36 32.15
C THR A 10 33.11 1.36 31.08
N PHE A 11 33.03 1.78 29.82
CA PHE A 11 32.85 0.88 28.69
C PHE A 11 34.21 0.36 28.23
N LEU A 12 34.50 -0.89 28.57
CA LEU A 12 35.62 -1.65 28.01
C LEU A 12 35.25 -2.04 26.57
N GLY A 13 36.11 -1.64 25.63
CA GLY A 13 35.98 -1.99 24.21
C GLY A 13 36.14 -3.49 23.97
N LEU A 14 35.30 -4.01 23.08
CA LEU A 14 35.49 -5.31 22.45
C LEU A 14 35.71 -5.07 20.96
N MET A 15 36.97 -5.22 20.54
CA MET A 15 37.38 -5.44 19.15
C MET A 15 37.11 -6.90 18.75
N VAL A 16 37.33 -7.20 17.45
CA VAL A 16 37.39 -8.51 16.75
C VAL A 16 36.15 -8.73 15.86
N ALA A 17 36.22 -9.07 14.57
CA ALA A 17 37.29 -9.14 13.58
C ALA A 17 36.65 -9.12 12.17
N VAL A 18 37.33 -8.52 11.20
CA VAL A 18 36.95 -8.54 9.78
C VAL A 18 37.60 -9.76 9.13
N LEU A 19 36.80 -10.75 8.73
CA LEU A 19 37.24 -11.86 7.87
C LEU A 19 37.06 -11.46 6.40
N HIS A 20 38.18 -11.27 5.71
CA HIS A 20 38.26 -11.20 4.26
C HIS A 20 38.10 -12.61 3.68
N ALA A 21 37.14 -12.80 2.78
CA ALA A 21 37.10 -13.95 1.89
C ALA A 21 37.38 -13.46 0.46
N THR A 22 38.60 -13.69 0.00
CA THR A 22 38.99 -13.62 -1.41
C THR A 22 38.58 -14.93 -2.09
N ASN A 23 37.74 -14.88 -3.11
CA ASN A 23 37.65 -15.98 -4.07
C ASN A 23 37.75 -15.42 -5.49
N SER A 24 38.87 -15.80 -6.10
CA SER A 24 39.31 -15.60 -7.47
C SER A 24 38.49 -16.41 -8.48
N SER A 25 38.25 -15.80 -9.64
CA SER A 25 37.73 -16.37 -10.88
C SER A 25 38.65 -17.45 -11.49
N PRO A 26 38.16 -18.28 -12.43
CA PRO A 26 38.41 -18.04 -13.87
C PRO A 26 37.22 -18.41 -14.79
N SER A 27 36.82 -17.60 -15.78
CA SER A 27 37.27 -17.50 -17.20
C SER A 27 36.61 -18.48 -18.18
N GLU A 28 36.52 -18.02 -19.44
CA GLU A 28 36.08 -18.67 -20.71
C GLU A 28 34.59 -18.51 -21.06
N SER A 29 34.20 -17.65 -22.02
CA SER A 29 34.49 -17.58 -23.48
C SER A 29 33.45 -18.34 -24.30
N ALA A 30 32.53 -17.60 -24.93
CA ALA A 30 31.96 -17.99 -26.23
C ALA A 30 31.42 -16.75 -26.95
N VAL A 31 32.23 -16.28 -27.88
CA VAL A 31 31.87 -15.36 -28.96
C VAL A 31 30.90 -16.08 -29.90
N HIS A 32 29.75 -15.48 -30.19
CA HIS A 32 29.04 -15.72 -31.45
C HIS A 32 28.75 -14.39 -32.14
N LYS A 33 29.21 -14.33 -33.37
CA LYS A 33 29.11 -13.26 -34.36
C LYS A 33 28.05 -13.67 -35.39
N ALA A 34 27.56 -12.68 -36.13
CA ALA A 34 26.58 -12.71 -37.23
C ALA A 34 25.12 -12.63 -36.74
N GLU A 35 24.23 -11.83 -37.34
CA GLU A 35 24.19 -11.35 -38.72
C GLU A 35 23.35 -10.05 -38.77
N VAL A 36 23.83 -9.06 -39.53
CA VAL A 36 23.11 -7.82 -39.80
C VAL A 36 22.23 -8.05 -41.02
N HIS A 37 20.92 -8.16 -40.83
CA HIS A 37 19.96 -8.00 -41.92
C HIS A 37 19.26 -6.65 -41.77
N SER A 38 19.60 -5.74 -42.66
CA SER A 38 18.81 -4.55 -42.95
C SER A 38 17.47 -4.96 -43.55
N PHE A 39 16.37 -4.58 -42.92
CA PHE A 39 15.09 -4.45 -43.60
C PHE A 39 14.53 -3.05 -43.34
N ASN A 40 14.50 -2.28 -44.42
CA ASN A 40 13.90 -0.97 -44.50
C ASN A 40 12.50 -1.17 -45.10
N THR A 41 11.45 -1.01 -44.30
CA THR A 41 10.10 -0.77 -44.82
C THR A 41 9.41 0.28 -43.96
N SER A 42 9.00 1.33 -44.67
CA SER A 42 8.39 2.57 -44.25
C SER A 42 6.90 2.46 -43.88
N SER A 43 6.53 3.20 -42.81
CA SER A 43 5.26 3.92 -42.57
C SER A 43 3.95 3.12 -42.33
N PRO A 44 2.86 3.77 -41.83
CA PRO A 44 2.74 4.58 -40.62
C PRO A 44 1.51 4.18 -39.75
N GLY A 45 1.48 4.61 -38.48
CA GLY A 45 0.22 4.75 -37.73
C GLY A 45 -0.13 3.59 -36.79
N ALA A 46 0.53 3.52 -35.63
CA ALA A 46 0.01 2.77 -34.50
C ALA A 46 -0.61 3.78 -33.51
N ALA A 47 -1.94 3.72 -33.40
CA ALA A 47 -2.68 4.27 -32.29
C ALA A 47 -2.10 3.69 -30.99
N ALA A 48 -2.01 4.53 -29.96
CA ALA A 48 -1.63 4.10 -28.62
C ALA A 48 -2.66 3.09 -28.13
N ASP A 49 -2.25 1.82 -28.11
CA ASP A 49 -2.94 0.76 -27.38
C ASP A 49 -2.81 1.08 -25.88
N ASP A 50 -3.80 1.82 -25.39
CA ASP A 50 -4.10 1.99 -23.98
C ASP A 50 -4.50 0.61 -23.46
N ALA A 51 -3.50 -0.15 -23.00
CA ALA A 51 -3.68 -1.42 -22.31
C ALA A 51 -4.37 -1.15 -20.97
N GLN A 52 -5.67 -0.88 -21.05
CA GLN A 52 -6.60 -1.00 -19.94
C GLN A 52 -6.53 -2.45 -19.50
N ASN A 53 -5.70 -2.70 -18.49
CA ASN A 53 -5.74 -3.92 -17.71
C ASN A 53 -7.10 -3.95 -17.00
N THR A 54 -8.14 -4.38 -17.72
CA THR A 54 -9.46 -4.71 -17.22
C THR A 54 -9.40 -6.04 -16.50
N ASN A 55 -8.47 -6.17 -15.55
CA ASN A 55 -8.63 -7.19 -14.53
C ASN A 55 -9.74 -6.65 -13.63
N MET A 56 -10.97 -7.07 -13.95
CA MET A 56 -12.19 -6.69 -13.27
C MET A 56 -11.92 -6.68 -11.78
N SER A 57 -11.80 -5.48 -11.20
CA SER A 57 -11.90 -5.29 -9.78
C SER A 57 -13.18 -5.99 -9.38
N SER A 58 -13.06 -7.09 -8.64
CA SER A 58 -14.13 -7.58 -7.80
C SER A 58 -14.36 -6.48 -6.77
N ALA A 59 -15.01 -5.40 -7.20
CA ALA A 59 -15.84 -4.61 -6.34
C ALA A 59 -16.90 -5.59 -5.88
N VAL A 60 -16.57 -6.34 -4.82
CA VAL A 60 -17.58 -6.84 -3.90
C VAL A 60 -18.23 -5.55 -3.42
N LEU A 61 -19.24 -5.14 -4.18
CA LEU A 61 -20.20 -4.16 -3.78
C LEU A 61 -20.79 -4.78 -2.52
N TRP A 62 -20.30 -4.34 -1.37
CA TRP A 62 -21.05 -4.37 -0.12
C TRP A 62 -22.25 -3.42 -0.23
N GLY A 63 -22.97 -3.50 -1.35
CA GLY A 63 -24.35 -3.10 -1.52
C GLY A 63 -25.23 -4.14 -0.86
N GLU A 64 -24.98 -4.41 0.42
CA GLU A 64 -26.10 -4.60 1.31
C GLU A 64 -26.76 -3.23 1.38
N THR A 65 -27.88 -3.11 0.69
CA THR A 65 -28.87 -2.08 0.92
C THR A 65 -29.16 -2.04 2.42
N ALA A 66 -28.47 -1.19 3.19
CA ALA A 66 -28.80 -1.10 4.60
C ALA A 66 -30.12 -0.35 4.68
N ALA A 67 -31.16 -1.12 4.97
CA ALA A 67 -32.44 -0.64 5.41
C ALA A 67 -32.37 0.06 6.78
N ASP A 68 -31.21 0.00 7.46
CA ASP A 68 -30.92 0.72 8.70
C ASP A 68 -30.10 1.99 8.43
N GLY A 69 -30.80 3.12 8.29
CA GLY A 69 -30.29 4.50 8.46
C GLY A 69 -28.78 4.74 8.25
N GLN A 70 -28.27 4.42 7.06
CA GLN A 70 -26.84 4.30 6.76
C GLN A 70 -26.03 5.55 7.16
N ASN A 71 -24.93 5.30 7.87
CA ASN A 71 -23.77 6.19 7.93
C ASN A 71 -23.17 6.33 6.52
N ILE A 72 -23.75 7.20 5.70
CA ILE A 72 -23.21 7.53 4.37
C ILE A 72 -21.86 8.23 4.60
N ILE A 73 -20.77 7.60 4.16
CA ILE A 73 -19.46 8.29 4.10
C ILE A 73 -19.62 9.40 3.06
N PRO A 74 -19.48 10.69 3.43
CA PRO A 74 -19.56 11.77 2.49
C PRO A 74 -18.42 11.65 1.47
N MET A 75 -18.74 11.88 0.21
CA MET A 75 -17.75 11.98 -0.84
C MET A 75 -16.99 13.30 -0.67
N ILE A 76 -15.66 13.22 -0.50
CA ILE A 76 -14.79 14.39 -0.44
C ILE A 76 -14.03 14.45 -1.76
N PRO A 77 -14.23 15.50 -2.58
CA PRO A 77 -13.54 15.62 -3.85
C PRO A 77 -12.05 15.94 -3.64
N TYR A 78 -11.20 15.43 -4.54
CA TYR A 78 -9.82 15.88 -4.65
C TYR A 78 -9.80 17.17 -5.46
N GLN A 79 -9.35 18.27 -4.85
CA GLN A 79 -9.51 19.63 -5.36
C GLN A 79 -8.36 20.12 -6.26
N ASP A 80 -7.31 19.32 -6.45
CA ASP A 80 -6.27 19.69 -7.39
C ASP A 80 -6.74 19.40 -8.82
N ASN A 81 -6.80 20.45 -9.62
CA ASN A 81 -7.20 20.39 -11.01
C ASN A 81 -6.06 19.93 -11.93
N SER A 82 -4.90 19.57 -11.37
CA SER A 82 -3.82 18.98 -12.14
C SER A 82 -4.15 17.51 -12.47
N ASP A 83 -4.23 17.21 -13.77
CA ASP A 83 -4.32 15.82 -14.26
C ASP A 83 -2.99 15.04 -14.10
N GLN A 84 -2.03 15.61 -13.37
CA GLN A 84 -0.67 15.15 -13.24
C GLN A 84 -0.37 14.73 -11.79
N GLY A 85 0.65 13.90 -11.60
CA GLY A 85 1.06 13.44 -10.26
C GLY A 85 0.43 12.12 -9.81
N ALA A 86 0.86 11.65 -8.64
CA ALA A 86 0.49 10.35 -8.11
C ALA A 86 -0.96 10.35 -7.57
N GLU A 87 -1.39 11.46 -6.98
CA GLU A 87 -2.75 11.66 -6.47
C GLU A 87 -3.78 11.61 -7.60
N ALA A 88 -3.49 12.18 -8.77
CA ALA A 88 -4.35 12.08 -9.94
C ALA A 88 -4.55 10.61 -10.40
N ILE A 89 -3.52 9.77 -10.27
CA ILE A 89 -3.64 8.32 -10.53
C ILE A 89 -4.57 7.68 -9.49
N PHE A 90 -4.42 8.01 -8.21
CA PHE A 90 -5.24 7.48 -7.13
C PHE A 90 -6.71 7.90 -7.28
N CYS A 91 -6.96 9.16 -7.66
CA CYS A 91 -8.28 9.66 -8.01
C CYS A 91 -8.95 8.80 -9.11
N ARG A 92 -8.24 8.51 -10.21
CA ARG A 92 -8.76 7.64 -11.28
C ARG A 92 -9.03 6.22 -10.78
N LYS A 93 -8.13 5.66 -9.96
CA LYS A 93 -8.33 4.34 -9.34
C LYS A 93 -9.53 4.33 -8.40
N ALA A 94 -9.75 5.41 -7.65
CA ALA A 94 -10.90 5.59 -6.76
C ALA A 94 -12.25 5.59 -7.51
N GLY A 95 -12.24 5.65 -8.84
CA GLY A 95 -13.45 5.68 -9.66
C GLY A 95 -14.14 7.04 -9.64
N ASN A 96 -13.38 8.11 -9.40
CA ASN A 96 -13.86 9.49 -9.40
C ASN A 96 -13.43 10.17 -10.70
N PRO A 97 -14.21 10.08 -11.80
CA PRO A 97 -13.88 10.82 -13.01
C PRO A 97 -13.81 12.32 -12.70
N GLY A 98 -12.74 12.98 -13.13
CA GLY A 98 -12.50 14.40 -12.87
C GLY A 98 -12.24 14.75 -11.40
N CYS A 99 -11.99 13.76 -10.53
CA CYS A 99 -11.60 13.96 -9.12
C CYS A 99 -12.63 14.67 -8.22
N GLY A 100 -13.82 14.96 -8.73
CA GLY A 100 -14.93 15.60 -8.02
C GLY A 100 -16.17 14.72 -7.83
N GLY A 101 -16.02 13.40 -7.91
CA GLY A 101 -17.08 12.44 -8.27
C GLY A 101 -18.41 12.48 -7.48
N ASP A 102 -19.48 12.06 -8.16
CA ASP A 102 -20.85 11.87 -7.62
C ASP A 102 -21.10 10.47 -7.04
N THR A 103 -20.06 9.63 -6.96
CA THR A 103 -20.22 8.24 -6.51
C THR A 103 -20.47 8.18 -5.01
N PRO A 104 -21.30 7.22 -4.54
CA PRO A 104 -21.40 6.95 -3.11
C PRO A 104 -20.02 6.61 -2.52
N GLY A 105 -19.81 6.98 -1.26
CA GLY A 105 -18.58 6.70 -0.53
C GLY A 105 -18.26 5.20 -0.46
N GLY A 106 -17.09 4.87 0.07
CA GLY A 106 -16.63 3.48 0.19
C GLY A 106 -15.13 3.35 -0.06
N VAL A 107 -14.70 2.16 -0.46
CA VAL A 107 -13.28 1.85 -0.69
C VAL A 107 -13.10 1.11 -2.02
N VAL A 108 -11.88 1.15 -2.55
CA VAL A 108 -11.47 0.38 -3.72
C VAL A 108 -10.15 -0.30 -3.43
N THR A 109 -9.98 -1.52 -3.97
CA THR A 109 -8.75 -2.29 -3.82
C THR A 109 -8.18 -2.66 -5.19
N PHE A 110 -6.86 -2.53 -5.35
CA PHE A 110 -6.13 -2.83 -6.59
C PHE A 110 -4.73 -3.39 -6.32
N ASP A 111 -4.09 -3.92 -7.35
CA ASP A 111 -2.70 -4.39 -7.30
C ASP A 111 -1.73 -3.28 -6.97
N ASN A 112 -0.80 -3.54 -6.05
CA ASN A 112 0.36 -2.70 -5.91
C ASN A 112 1.33 -2.95 -7.07
N ILE A 113 2.00 -1.90 -7.53
CA ILE A 113 3.00 -1.98 -8.60
C ILE A 113 4.34 -2.57 -8.12
N ARG A 114 4.55 -2.66 -6.81
CA ARG A 114 5.77 -3.20 -6.20
C ARG A 114 5.48 -4.49 -5.44
N GLN A 115 6.48 -5.37 -5.41
CA GLN A 115 6.42 -6.65 -4.71
C GLN A 115 6.91 -6.53 -3.26
N ALA A 116 6.23 -7.22 -2.34
CA ALA A 116 6.71 -7.37 -0.96
C ALA A 116 7.76 -8.47 -0.85
N GLN A 117 8.84 -8.15 -0.13
CA GLN A 117 9.92 -9.10 0.15
C GLN A 117 9.37 -10.25 0.99
N GLY A 118 9.67 -11.48 0.58
CA GLY A 118 9.20 -12.69 1.27
C GLY A 118 7.74 -13.07 1.01
N CYS A 119 7.03 -12.36 0.12
CA CYS A 119 5.67 -12.73 -0.29
C CYS A 119 5.65 -13.40 -1.66
N SER A 120 4.86 -14.45 -1.79
CA SER A 120 4.67 -15.22 -3.03
C SER A 120 3.63 -14.63 -3.99
N ILE A 121 2.86 -13.64 -3.55
CA ILE A 121 1.85 -12.96 -4.37
C ILE A 121 1.98 -11.43 -4.26
N THR A 122 1.43 -10.72 -5.24
CA THR A 122 1.46 -9.25 -5.30
C THR A 122 0.66 -8.61 -4.16
N PRO A 123 1.25 -7.68 -3.40
CA PRO A 123 0.52 -6.88 -2.42
C PRO A 123 -0.67 -6.13 -3.04
N THR A 124 -1.67 -5.84 -2.22
CA THR A 124 -2.78 -4.95 -2.61
C THR A 124 -2.65 -3.57 -1.97
N LEU A 125 -3.25 -2.58 -2.63
CA LEU A 125 -3.53 -1.26 -2.10
C LEU A 125 -5.04 -1.09 -1.99
N THR A 126 -5.51 -0.66 -0.82
CA THR A 126 -6.90 -0.28 -0.59
C THR A 126 -6.98 1.19 -0.23
N ILE A 127 -7.83 1.96 -0.92
CA ILE A 127 -7.99 3.41 -0.72
C ILE A 127 -9.47 3.75 -0.50
N PRO A 128 -9.80 4.81 0.27
CA PRO A 128 -11.15 5.34 0.27
C PRO A 128 -11.45 6.00 -1.09
N ARG A 129 -12.72 5.95 -1.49
CA ARG A 129 -13.22 6.70 -2.66
C ARG A 129 -13.16 8.19 -2.40
N SER A 130 -13.54 8.63 -1.21
CA SER A 130 -13.35 10.01 -0.76
C SER A 130 -11.86 10.35 -0.67
N TYR A 131 -11.50 11.57 -1.05
CA TYR A 131 -10.18 12.11 -0.79
C TYR A 131 -10.01 12.28 0.72
N VAL A 132 -9.15 11.45 1.29
CA VAL A 132 -8.68 11.55 2.67
C VAL A 132 -7.18 11.58 2.57
N ARG A 133 -6.54 12.63 3.07
CA ARG A 133 -5.12 12.89 2.80
C ARG A 133 -4.21 11.80 3.37
N ASP A 134 -4.46 11.44 4.63
CA ASP A 134 -3.65 10.51 5.41
C ASP A 134 -4.46 10.02 6.63
N ILE A 135 -3.82 9.27 7.52
CA ILE A 135 -4.49 8.69 8.70
C ILE A 135 -4.89 9.75 9.73
N ASP A 136 -4.16 10.85 9.85
CA ASP A 136 -4.46 11.90 10.82
C ASP A 136 -5.65 12.74 10.34
N ASP A 137 -5.73 13.01 9.04
CA ASP A 137 -6.92 13.56 8.39
C ASP A 137 -8.15 12.67 8.64
N LEU A 138 -8.04 11.36 8.41
CA LEU A 138 -9.13 10.42 8.67
C LEU A 138 -9.61 10.47 10.12
N ARG A 139 -8.70 10.47 11.10
CA ARG A 139 -9.03 10.47 12.54
C ARG A 139 -9.86 11.66 12.98
N SER A 140 -9.77 12.77 12.25
CA SER A 140 -10.58 13.96 12.50
C SER A 140 -12.05 13.81 12.06
N MET A 141 -12.36 12.77 11.27
CA MET A 141 -13.66 12.56 10.66
C MET A 141 -14.56 11.67 11.53
N PRO A 142 -15.88 11.95 11.63
CA PRO A 142 -16.80 11.18 12.47
C PRO A 142 -16.99 9.72 12.00
N TRP A 143 -16.57 9.41 10.77
CA TRP A 143 -16.68 8.10 10.13
C TRP A 143 -15.33 7.38 10.01
N ALA A 144 -14.30 7.81 10.76
CA ALA A 144 -12.96 7.24 10.72
C ALA A 144 -12.94 5.72 10.92
N GLU A 145 -13.55 5.24 12.02
CA GLU A 145 -13.62 3.82 12.35
C GLU A 145 -14.31 3.02 11.24
N PHE A 146 -15.45 3.51 10.75
CA PHE A 146 -16.22 2.83 9.70
C PHE A 146 -15.41 2.69 8.42
N THR A 147 -14.72 3.74 7.98
CA THR A 147 -13.87 3.69 6.79
C THR A 147 -12.70 2.72 6.97
N LEU A 148 -12.04 2.73 8.13
CA LEU A 148 -10.96 1.78 8.42
C LEU A 148 -11.44 0.33 8.41
N VAL A 149 -12.63 0.04 8.94
CA VAL A 149 -13.22 -1.31 8.87
C VAL A 149 -13.40 -1.72 7.41
N SER A 150 -13.98 -0.86 6.57
CA SER A 150 -14.18 -1.14 5.15
C SER A 150 -12.85 -1.38 4.42
N MET A 151 -11.83 -0.56 4.69
CA MET A 151 -10.50 -0.72 4.08
C MET A 151 -9.85 -2.03 4.51
N LEU A 152 -9.83 -2.34 5.82
CA LEU A 152 -9.23 -3.56 6.37
C LEU A 152 -9.90 -4.84 5.84
N LYS A 153 -11.23 -4.84 5.75
CA LYS A 153 -11.97 -5.98 5.20
C LYS A 153 -11.69 -6.14 3.70
N SER A 154 -11.87 -5.08 2.92
CA SER A 154 -11.66 -5.13 1.46
C SER A 154 -10.23 -5.55 1.08
N GLY A 155 -9.22 -4.99 1.77
CA GLY A 155 -7.82 -5.36 1.57
C GLY A 155 -7.54 -6.83 1.90
N PHE A 156 -8.04 -7.31 3.05
CA PHE A 156 -7.89 -8.70 3.47
C PHE A 156 -8.54 -9.69 2.50
N GLU A 157 -9.79 -9.43 2.09
CA GLU A 157 -10.54 -10.28 1.16
C GLU A 157 -9.87 -10.34 -0.20
N ALA A 158 -9.52 -9.18 -0.78
CA ALA A 158 -8.88 -9.11 -2.08
C ALA A 158 -7.54 -9.85 -2.09
N TYR A 159 -6.76 -9.75 -1.01
CA TYR A 159 -5.48 -10.44 -0.90
C TYR A 159 -5.64 -11.97 -0.77
N HIS A 160 -6.65 -12.44 -0.04
CA HIS A 160 -6.96 -13.88 0.08
C HIS A 160 -7.57 -14.46 -1.19
N ALA A 161 -8.41 -13.70 -1.90
CA ALA A 161 -9.00 -14.11 -3.17
C ALA A 161 -7.92 -14.43 -4.24
N ARG A 162 -6.72 -13.87 -4.08
CA ARG A 162 -5.54 -14.14 -4.93
C ARG A 162 -4.76 -15.40 -4.53
N GLY A 163 -5.26 -16.17 -3.58
CA GLY A 163 -4.69 -17.46 -3.19
C GLY A 163 -3.77 -17.42 -1.97
N TYR A 164 -3.61 -16.29 -1.30
CA TYR A 164 -2.94 -16.29 0.00
C TYR A 164 -3.81 -16.95 1.08
N ARG A 165 -3.22 -17.79 1.92
CA ARG A 165 -3.92 -18.58 2.96
C ARG A 165 -3.43 -18.31 4.38
N GLY A 166 -2.47 -17.39 4.56
CA GLY A 166 -1.88 -17.06 5.85
C GLY A 166 -2.47 -15.82 6.49
N LYS A 167 -1.89 -15.37 7.61
CA LYS A 167 -2.24 -14.07 8.21
C LYS A 167 -1.73 -12.94 7.32
N ALA A 168 -2.60 -12.03 6.91
CA ALA A 168 -2.19 -10.85 6.17
C ALA A 168 -1.66 -9.78 7.14
N LEU A 169 -0.58 -9.09 6.78
CA LEU A 169 -0.14 -7.86 7.44
C LEU A 169 -0.75 -6.68 6.68
N GLN A 170 -1.48 -5.83 7.39
CA GLN A 170 -2.12 -4.64 6.83
C GLN A 170 -1.49 -3.41 7.48
N CYS A 171 -0.98 -2.49 6.65
CA CYS A 171 -0.21 -1.34 7.11
C CYS A 171 -0.62 -0.05 6.41
N ILE A 172 -0.64 1.06 7.16
CA ILE A 172 -0.83 2.42 6.65
C ILE A 172 0.44 3.21 6.99
N HIS A 173 1.00 3.93 6.01
CA HIS A 173 2.09 4.87 6.26
C HIS A 173 1.61 6.01 7.17
N ARG A 174 2.49 6.48 8.05
CA ARG A 174 2.22 7.68 8.85
C ARG A 174 2.17 8.91 7.95
N ALA A 175 1.43 9.93 8.38
CA ALA A 175 1.18 11.15 7.61
C ALA A 175 2.48 11.84 7.13
N ASP A 176 3.54 11.79 7.94
CA ASP A 176 4.86 12.39 7.66
C ASP A 176 5.76 11.55 6.74
N HIS A 177 5.36 10.33 6.37
CA HIS A 177 6.13 9.40 5.54
C HIS A 177 5.40 8.95 4.27
N VAL A 178 4.19 9.46 4.03
CA VAL A 178 3.40 9.09 2.86
C VAL A 178 3.94 9.78 1.59
N SER A 179 4.11 9.02 0.52
CA SER A 179 4.60 9.53 -0.78
C SER A 179 3.48 10.00 -1.72
N VAL A 180 2.25 9.56 -1.46
CA VAL A 180 1.03 9.97 -2.15
C VAL A 180 0.05 10.39 -1.09
N HIS A 181 -0.36 11.66 -1.09
CA HIS A 181 -1.25 12.23 -0.07
C HIS A 181 -2.71 11.82 -0.26
N TRP A 182 -2.95 10.52 -0.37
CA TRP A 182 -4.25 9.88 -0.39
C TRP A 182 -4.15 8.65 0.48
N LEU A 183 -4.92 8.58 1.58
CA LEU A 183 -4.91 7.49 2.53
C LEU A 183 -4.96 6.14 1.83
N HIS A 184 -3.99 5.28 2.11
CA HIS A 184 -3.94 3.95 1.51
C HIS A 184 -3.42 2.90 2.49
N LEU A 185 -4.05 1.73 2.42
CA LEU A 185 -3.72 0.54 3.17
C LEU A 185 -2.97 -0.44 2.27
N HIS A 186 -1.77 -0.83 2.68
CA HIS A 186 -1.03 -1.91 2.06
C HIS A 186 -1.39 -3.23 2.73
N THR A 187 -1.72 -4.24 1.93
CA THR A 187 -1.99 -5.60 2.43
C THR A 187 -1.05 -6.58 1.76
N PHE A 188 -0.29 -7.32 2.58
CA PHE A 188 0.72 -8.28 2.12
C PHE A 188 0.86 -9.46 3.10
N CYS A 189 1.73 -10.42 2.78
CA CYS A 189 1.89 -11.63 3.58
C CYS A 189 2.43 -11.31 4.98
N GLY A 190 2.04 -12.10 5.99
CA GLY A 190 2.35 -11.80 7.38
C GLY A 190 3.85 -11.68 7.70
N SER A 191 4.71 -12.47 7.06
CA SER A 191 6.17 -12.41 7.27
C SER A 191 6.87 -11.41 6.36
N GLY A 192 6.14 -10.76 5.46
CA GLY A 192 6.72 -9.91 4.44
C GLY A 192 7.25 -8.58 4.96
N ARG A 193 8.02 -7.91 4.11
CA ARG A 193 8.45 -6.52 4.30
C ARG A 193 8.15 -5.72 3.03
N PHE A 194 7.69 -4.49 3.20
CA PHE A 194 7.31 -3.64 2.08
C PHE A 194 7.56 -2.17 2.41
N GLU A 195 8.43 -1.49 1.66
CA GLU A 195 8.66 -0.03 1.79
C GLU A 195 8.91 0.44 3.23
N GLY A 196 9.75 -0.29 3.98
CA GLY A 196 10.03 0.04 5.39
C GLY A 196 9.00 -0.46 6.40
N MET A 197 7.91 -1.10 5.94
CA MET A 197 6.87 -1.69 6.78
C MET A 197 7.10 -3.21 7.00
N PRO A 198 6.78 -3.73 8.20
CA PRO A 198 6.43 -2.97 9.40
C PRO A 198 7.65 -2.20 9.96
N GLY A 199 7.40 -1.05 10.57
CA GLY A 199 8.44 -0.17 11.13
C GLY A 199 7.87 1.09 11.78
N SER A 200 8.74 2.04 12.16
CA SER A 200 8.36 3.30 12.83
C SER A 200 7.61 4.31 11.96
N ILE A 201 7.60 4.06 10.64
CA ILE A 201 6.98 4.93 9.63
C ILE A 201 5.54 4.51 9.28
N SER A 202 5.01 3.49 9.96
CA SER A 202 3.72 2.88 9.64
C SER A 202 2.98 2.41 10.88
N ILE A 203 1.65 2.41 10.83
CA ILE A 203 0.82 1.62 11.74
C ILE A 203 0.44 0.32 11.04
N CYS A 204 0.60 -0.81 11.73
CA CYS A 204 0.40 -2.14 11.15
C CYS A 204 -0.35 -3.06 12.10
N ALA A 205 -1.16 -3.95 11.54
CA ALA A 205 -1.84 -5.00 12.25
C ALA A 205 -1.86 -6.27 11.43
N ARG A 206 -1.71 -7.41 12.10
CA ARG A 206 -1.92 -8.72 11.48
C ARG A 206 -3.40 -9.02 11.55
N MET A 207 -3.97 -9.43 10.42
CA MET A 207 -5.32 -9.97 10.36
C MET A 207 -5.29 -11.44 9.98
N SER A 208 -6.09 -12.24 10.70
CA SER A 208 -6.32 -13.65 10.42
C SER A 208 -7.77 -13.97 10.03
N SER A 209 -8.69 -13.06 10.30
CA SER A 209 -10.10 -13.14 9.91
C SER A 209 -10.70 -11.74 9.74
N LEU A 210 -11.91 -11.67 9.16
CA LEU A 210 -12.64 -10.41 8.97
C LEU A 210 -13.14 -9.79 10.29
N ASP A 211 -13.38 -10.60 11.31
CA ASP A 211 -13.91 -10.16 12.61
C ASP A 211 -12.90 -9.29 13.38
N GLU A 212 -11.61 -9.42 13.08
CA GLU A 212 -10.55 -8.62 13.70
C GLU A 212 -10.57 -7.15 13.22
N ALA A 213 -11.19 -6.86 12.07
CA ALA A 213 -11.19 -5.54 11.45
C ALA A 213 -11.77 -4.45 12.36
N GLY A 214 -12.90 -4.73 13.04
CA GLY A 214 -13.56 -3.75 13.93
C GLY A 214 -12.68 -3.31 15.08
N ARG A 215 -11.99 -4.26 15.72
CA ARG A 215 -11.07 -3.98 16.83
C ARG A 215 -9.87 -3.16 16.35
N ILE A 216 -9.25 -3.54 15.23
CA ILE A 216 -8.07 -2.85 14.67
C ILE A 216 -8.44 -1.44 14.21
N ALA A 217 -9.55 -1.28 13.51
CA ALA A 217 -10.05 0.02 13.06
C ALA A 217 -10.27 0.98 14.22
N ARG A 218 -10.89 0.51 15.32
CA ARG A 218 -11.13 1.31 16.53
C ARG A 218 -9.84 1.77 17.19
N GLU A 219 -8.83 0.90 17.23
CA GLU A 219 -7.50 1.23 17.76
C GLU A 219 -6.84 2.31 16.89
N TRP A 220 -6.82 2.12 15.58
CA TRP A 220 -6.21 3.07 14.64
C TRP A 220 -6.94 4.41 14.59
N ALA A 221 -8.27 4.42 14.69
CA ALA A 221 -9.10 5.63 14.70
C ALA A 221 -8.87 6.51 15.94
N ARG A 222 -8.37 5.95 17.05
CA ARG A 222 -8.14 6.72 18.30
C ARG A 222 -6.78 7.39 18.38
N GLY A 223 -5.84 7.02 17.51
CA GLY A 223 -4.44 7.34 17.71
C GLY A 223 -3.82 6.39 18.73
N SER A 224 -2.75 5.72 18.32
CA SER A 224 -1.91 4.84 19.14
C SER A 224 -0.61 5.53 19.49
#